data_AF-E3UME8-F1
#
_entry.id   AF-E3UME8-F1
#
_cell.length_a   1.000
_cell.length_b   1.000
_cell.length_c   1.000
_cell.angle_alpha   90.00
_cell.angle_beta   90.00
_cell.angle_gamma   90.00
#
_symmetry.space_group_name_H-M   'P 1'
#
loop_
_entity.id
_entity.type
_entity.pdbx_description
1 polymer ?
#
loop_
_entity_poly.entity_id
_entity_poly.type
_entity_poly.pdbx_seq_one_letter_code
_entity_poly.pdbx_strand_id
1 'polypeptide(L)'
;MSKEVRAETVGRAARGGDLQLTVPLQPSVRRGVRFRGVGDAVVLDGSDQPQAFNGAFARETLIPLTDLCDGTRGHRELANRLGLEQETVYKALALLWAAGGVEESPGETGRPVSPELSTLLSRLGNSTGANRSWTECVDRLGHRTVRLEGHGLSVAAAGRAFGEVCTVVEGPPGDGRSAVEGELAVFFETGATRLALGESADRCWREGVPLLRVRVGSGAVTLGPYVDPALTPCVECGTCDETDHGGEPSEHVVELAAGVTAHHVMALFTRATMTHLPLDASRIEVTDLSTSYTSAVSRPGCRTCSHSKGPIADTVPDSAVYEASVAMPPRAFLDPKGHLGHYQTGNIRITAEFRSWPSSPKVDLPEPDLSRLVGRPEAPGHDRTVTLEDLSLVLKVAFGVRELPTAEGGRVRRWTAAAGNIGCTTAYVLCRDDSVLPAGVYAYVERDHVLARLPGEIPPGEDQIELVIVGDLAKVMRKYGTFGLRLTMLDAGCELTSARDVAEALGLFVRPVADWDDGDLARALGTSRNTEPVVAAAVLEAPREI
;
A
#
# COMPACT_ATOMS: atom_id res chain seq x y z
N MET A 1 -16.65 -10.90 2.17
CA MET A 1 -16.52 -11.66 0.90
C MET A 1 -15.22 -12.45 0.98
N SER A 2 -15.22 -13.78 0.80
CA SER A 2 -13.97 -14.54 0.83
C SER A 2 -13.13 -14.20 -0.41
N LYS A 3 -11.83 -14.00 -0.21
CA LYS A 3 -10.87 -13.70 -1.27
C LYS A 3 -10.60 -15.00 -2.05
N GLU A 4 -11.33 -15.25 -3.13
CA GLU A 4 -11.12 -16.45 -3.95
C GLU A 4 -9.92 -16.26 -4.90
N VAL A 5 -8.98 -17.21 -4.84
CA VAL A 5 -7.80 -17.28 -5.69
C VAL A 5 -7.69 -18.70 -6.27
N ARG A 6 -7.41 -18.81 -7.57
CA ARG A 6 -7.28 -20.10 -8.27
C ARG A 6 -5.82 -20.50 -8.43
N ALA A 7 -5.53 -21.80 -8.23
CA ALA A 7 -4.18 -22.36 -8.41
C ALA A 7 -3.58 -22.06 -9.80
N GLU A 8 -4.41 -22.11 -10.84
CA GLU A 8 -3.96 -21.80 -12.20
C GLU A 8 -3.50 -20.34 -12.34
N THR A 9 -4.22 -19.40 -11.72
CA THR A 9 -3.89 -17.97 -11.74
C THR A 9 -2.55 -17.72 -11.05
N VAL A 10 -2.35 -18.28 -9.86
CA VAL A 10 -1.10 -18.12 -9.08
C VAL A 10 0.06 -18.83 -9.76
N GLY A 11 -0.14 -20.06 -10.24
CA GLY A 11 0.92 -20.83 -10.92
C GLY A 11 1.36 -20.16 -12.23
N ARG A 12 0.44 -19.58 -13.00
CA ARG A 12 0.78 -18.81 -14.21
C ARG A 12 1.56 -17.54 -13.87
N ALA A 13 1.17 -16.84 -12.79
CA ALA A 13 1.89 -15.64 -12.34
C ALA A 13 3.32 -15.98 -11.89
N ALA A 14 3.48 -17.03 -11.07
CA ALA A 14 4.78 -17.48 -10.59
C ALA A 14 5.73 -17.87 -11.73
N ARG A 15 5.21 -18.51 -12.80
CA ARG A 15 6.01 -18.82 -14.01
C ARG A 15 6.21 -17.63 -14.96
N GLY A 16 5.26 -16.71 -14.98
CA GLY A 16 5.28 -15.52 -15.85
C GLY A 16 6.28 -14.46 -15.43
N GLY A 17 7.11 -14.72 -14.41
CA GLY A 17 8.17 -13.81 -13.96
C GLY A 17 7.76 -12.89 -12.81
N ASP A 18 6.68 -13.18 -12.08
CA ASP A 18 6.43 -12.48 -10.81
C ASP A 18 7.48 -12.88 -9.77
N LEU A 19 8.49 -12.01 -9.60
CA LEU A 19 9.60 -12.20 -8.67
C LEU A 19 9.16 -12.27 -7.21
N GLN A 20 7.90 -11.93 -6.89
CA GLN A 20 7.36 -11.99 -5.54
C GLN A 20 6.72 -13.34 -5.21
N LEU A 21 6.54 -14.22 -6.20
CA LEU A 21 6.02 -15.59 -6.06
C LEU A 21 7.14 -16.62 -6.21
N THR A 22 7.83 -16.94 -5.12
CA THR A 22 8.89 -17.96 -5.13
C THR A 22 8.34 -19.30 -4.65
N VAL A 23 7.98 -20.18 -5.59
CA VAL A 23 7.51 -21.54 -5.26
C VAL A 23 8.68 -22.35 -4.71
N PRO A 24 8.57 -22.97 -3.52
CA PRO A 24 9.64 -23.76 -2.92
C PRO A 24 10.15 -24.87 -3.83
N LEU A 25 11.46 -25.04 -3.94
CA LEU A 25 12.09 -26.10 -4.74
C LEU A 25 12.00 -27.45 -4.04
N GLN A 26 12.25 -27.47 -2.73
CA GLN A 26 12.11 -28.63 -1.85
C GLN A 26 11.10 -28.29 -0.75
N PRO A 27 9.79 -28.36 -1.04
CA PRO A 27 8.77 -27.91 -0.11
C PRO A 27 8.78 -28.71 1.20
N SER A 28 8.66 -27.98 2.31
CA SER A 28 8.41 -28.51 3.64
C SER A 28 7.08 -27.95 4.18
N VAL A 29 6.27 -28.76 4.84
CA VAL A 29 5.10 -28.24 5.58
C VAL A 29 5.59 -27.36 6.72
N ARG A 30 5.04 -26.14 6.83
CA ARG A 30 5.41 -25.22 7.91
C ARG A 30 5.16 -25.85 9.28
N ARG A 31 6.03 -25.58 10.23
CA ARG A 31 5.86 -26.02 11.63
C ARG A 31 4.63 -25.34 12.22
N GLY A 32 3.89 -26.06 13.07
CA GLY A 32 2.74 -25.51 13.78
C GLY A 32 1.49 -25.27 12.92
N VAL A 33 1.49 -25.68 11.64
CA VAL A 33 0.28 -25.72 10.80
C VAL A 33 -0.18 -27.16 10.59
N ARG A 34 -1.45 -27.34 10.22
CA ARG A 34 -2.02 -28.66 9.96
C ARG A 34 -3.07 -28.60 8.84
N PHE A 35 -3.08 -29.63 8.00
CA PHE A 35 -4.15 -29.87 7.03
C PHE A 35 -5.12 -30.91 7.56
N ARG A 36 -6.43 -30.66 7.42
CA ARG A 36 -7.49 -31.61 7.78
C ARG A 36 -8.65 -31.59 6.79
N GLY A 37 -9.23 -32.75 6.52
CA GLY A 37 -10.47 -32.85 5.75
C GLY A 37 -11.69 -32.39 6.56
N VAL A 38 -12.57 -31.61 5.94
CA VAL A 38 -13.83 -31.12 6.53
C VAL A 38 -14.90 -31.11 5.44
N GLY A 39 -15.79 -32.10 5.46
CA GLY A 39 -16.78 -32.28 4.38
C GLY A 39 -16.07 -32.45 3.03
N ASP A 40 -16.44 -31.60 2.07
CA ASP A 40 -15.85 -31.56 0.72
C ASP A 40 -14.62 -30.66 0.57
N ALA A 41 -14.06 -30.16 1.69
CA ALA A 41 -12.93 -29.25 1.70
C ALA A 41 -11.74 -29.80 2.51
N VAL A 42 -10.56 -29.25 2.25
CA VAL A 42 -9.40 -29.37 3.15
C VAL A 42 -9.15 -28.02 3.79
N VAL A 43 -9.00 -27.98 5.10
CA VAL A 43 -8.74 -26.76 5.87
C VAL A 43 -7.30 -26.76 6.36
N LEU A 44 -6.62 -25.62 6.20
CA LEU A 44 -5.33 -25.31 6.81
C LEU A 44 -5.57 -24.54 8.11
N ASP A 45 -5.23 -25.17 9.22
CA ASP A 45 -5.23 -24.54 10.55
C ASP A 45 -3.83 -24.10 10.93
N GLY A 46 -3.75 -23.08 11.79
CA GLY A 46 -2.49 -22.61 12.37
C GLY A 46 -1.73 -21.61 11.49
N SER A 47 -2.04 -21.50 10.20
CA SER A 47 -1.52 -20.41 9.36
C SER A 47 -1.95 -19.03 9.87
N ASP A 48 -1.32 -17.99 9.34
CA ASP A 48 -1.60 -16.59 9.69
C ASP A 48 -3.06 -16.18 9.42
N GLN A 49 -3.70 -16.81 8.42
CA GLN A 49 -5.13 -16.73 8.17
C GLN A 49 -5.68 -18.14 7.92
N PRO A 50 -6.87 -18.49 8.44
CA PRO A 50 -7.53 -19.75 8.10
C PRO A 50 -7.79 -19.86 6.60
N GLN A 51 -7.47 -21.01 5.99
CA GLN A 51 -7.69 -21.26 4.56
C GLN A 51 -8.50 -22.53 4.35
N ALA A 52 -9.39 -22.51 3.35
CA ALA A 52 -10.14 -23.68 2.91
C ALA A 52 -9.89 -23.92 1.41
N PHE A 53 -9.50 -25.14 1.08
CA PHE A 53 -9.25 -25.61 -0.27
C PHE A 53 -10.41 -26.50 -0.71
N ASN A 54 -10.99 -26.18 -1.86
CA ASN A 54 -12.17 -26.88 -2.41
C ASN A 54 -11.84 -27.54 -3.75
N GLY A 55 -12.67 -28.51 -4.15
CA GLY A 55 -12.58 -29.19 -5.44
C GLY A 55 -11.92 -30.58 -5.35
N ALA A 56 -12.00 -31.33 -6.45
CA ALA A 56 -11.57 -32.73 -6.48
C ALA A 56 -10.11 -32.93 -6.04
N PHE A 57 -9.19 -32.11 -6.56
CA PHE A 57 -7.78 -32.15 -6.19
C PHE A 57 -7.56 -31.91 -4.69
N ALA A 58 -8.30 -30.96 -4.09
CA ALA A 58 -8.21 -30.70 -2.66
C ALA A 58 -8.62 -31.94 -1.84
N ARG A 59 -9.74 -32.57 -2.20
CA ARG A 59 -10.30 -33.73 -1.49
C ARG A 59 -9.42 -34.97 -1.59
N GLU A 60 -8.86 -35.24 -2.76
CA GLU A 60 -8.25 -36.54 -3.06
C GLU A 60 -6.72 -36.52 -2.97
N THR A 61 -6.09 -35.36 -3.17
CA THR A 61 -4.65 -35.29 -3.48
C THR A 61 -3.87 -34.34 -2.58
N LEU A 62 -4.52 -33.36 -1.95
CA LEU A 62 -3.81 -32.32 -1.20
C LEU A 62 -3.12 -32.84 0.06
N ILE A 63 -3.80 -33.66 0.88
CA ILE A 63 -3.20 -34.26 2.08
C ILE A 63 -2.04 -35.20 1.71
N PRO A 64 -2.20 -36.15 0.77
CA PRO A 64 -1.08 -36.97 0.29
C PRO A 64 0.11 -36.15 -0.23
N LEU A 65 -0.14 -35.03 -0.91
CA LEU A 65 0.92 -34.13 -1.35
C LEU A 65 1.65 -33.50 -0.15
N THR A 66 0.93 -32.99 0.84
CA THR A 66 1.54 -32.36 2.02
C THR A 66 2.29 -33.36 2.89
N ASP A 67 1.84 -34.61 2.99
CA ASP A 67 2.54 -35.67 3.73
C ASP A 67 3.93 -35.99 3.13
N LEU A 68 4.12 -35.72 1.83
CA LEU A 68 5.39 -35.90 1.12
C LEU A 68 6.27 -34.64 1.13
N CYS A 69 5.74 -33.48 1.56
CA CYS A 69 6.46 -32.21 1.65
C CYS A 69 7.26 -32.15 2.97
N ASP A 70 8.34 -32.93 3.04
CA ASP A 70 9.24 -33.00 4.20
C ASP A 70 10.56 -32.23 3.98
N GLY A 71 10.67 -31.47 2.89
CA GLY A 71 11.88 -30.73 2.54
C GLY A 71 12.97 -31.55 1.85
N THR A 72 12.72 -32.84 1.54
CA THR A 72 13.73 -33.71 0.90
C THR A 72 13.52 -33.94 -0.59
N ARG A 73 12.32 -33.62 -1.12
CA ARG A 73 11.90 -33.98 -2.49
C ARG A 73 11.60 -32.75 -3.33
N GLY A 74 12.00 -32.79 -4.61
CA GLY A 74 11.67 -31.76 -5.59
C GLY A 74 10.33 -32.02 -6.32
N HIS A 75 9.86 -31.04 -7.11
CA HIS A 75 8.56 -31.12 -7.80
C HIS A 75 8.37 -32.39 -8.65
N ARG A 76 9.41 -32.80 -9.39
CA ARG A 76 9.37 -33.99 -10.25
C ARG A 76 9.20 -35.29 -9.44
N GLU A 77 9.87 -35.38 -8.29
CA GLU A 77 9.80 -36.57 -7.44
C GLU A 77 8.44 -36.69 -6.76
N LEU A 78 7.90 -35.56 -6.29
CA LEU A 78 6.53 -35.49 -5.75
C LEU A 78 5.50 -35.91 -6.81
N ALA A 79 5.64 -35.40 -8.04
CA ALA A 79 4.77 -35.76 -9.16
C ALA A 79 4.80 -37.27 -9.46
N ASN A 80 5.99 -37.86 -9.53
CA ASN A 80 6.17 -39.30 -9.76
C ASN A 80 5.54 -40.14 -8.63
N ARG A 81 5.67 -39.73 -7.37
CA ARG A 81 5.11 -40.45 -6.21
C ARG A 81 3.58 -40.43 -6.18
N LEU A 82 2.97 -39.34 -6.65
CA LEU A 82 1.54 -39.13 -6.65
C LEU A 82 0.85 -39.54 -7.96
N GLY A 83 1.63 -39.93 -8.99
CA GLY A 83 1.08 -40.24 -10.32
C GLY A 83 0.52 -39.01 -11.03
N LEU A 84 1.10 -37.83 -10.81
CA LEU A 84 0.64 -36.55 -11.36
C LEU A 84 1.64 -36.00 -12.38
N GLU A 85 1.19 -35.04 -13.18
CA GLU A 85 2.09 -34.20 -13.95
C GLU A 85 2.84 -33.20 -13.03
N GLN A 86 4.10 -32.94 -13.33
CA GLN A 86 4.92 -31.97 -12.58
C GLN A 86 4.28 -30.57 -12.56
N GLU A 87 3.61 -30.18 -13.64
CA GLU A 87 2.90 -28.90 -13.73
C GLU A 87 1.77 -28.76 -12.71
N THR A 88 1.03 -29.85 -12.48
CA THR A 88 -0.07 -29.91 -11.51
C THR A 88 0.47 -29.76 -10.09
N VAL A 89 1.58 -30.44 -9.78
CA VAL A 89 2.27 -30.31 -8.48
C VAL A 89 2.78 -28.88 -8.29
N TYR A 90 3.40 -28.28 -9.30
CA TYR A 90 3.89 -26.90 -9.23
C TYR A 90 2.77 -25.92 -8.89
N LYS A 91 1.62 -25.99 -9.58
CA LYS A 91 0.45 -25.14 -9.33
C LYS A 91 -0.12 -25.33 -7.92
N ALA A 92 -0.17 -26.58 -7.44
CA ALA A 92 -0.62 -26.89 -6.09
C ALA A 92 0.34 -26.30 -5.03
N LEU A 93 1.65 -26.48 -5.21
CA LEU A 93 2.67 -25.91 -4.32
C LEU A 93 2.67 -24.38 -4.33
N ALA A 94 2.45 -23.75 -5.49
CA ALA A 94 2.32 -22.29 -5.60
C ALA A 94 1.12 -21.77 -4.79
N LEU A 95 -0.01 -22.47 -4.84
CA LEU A 95 -1.19 -22.14 -4.03
C LEU A 95 -0.93 -22.38 -2.54
N LEU A 96 -0.30 -23.50 -2.17
CA LEU A 96 0.04 -23.82 -0.78
C LEU A 96 1.04 -22.82 -0.19
N TRP A 97 2.02 -22.37 -0.98
CA TRP A 97 2.96 -21.31 -0.60
C TRP A 97 2.20 -20.00 -0.33
N ALA A 98 1.37 -19.56 -1.27
CA ALA A 98 0.55 -18.35 -1.11
C ALA A 98 -0.40 -18.42 0.10
N ALA A 99 -0.90 -19.62 0.41
CA ALA A 99 -1.77 -19.88 1.55
C ALA A 99 -1.02 -20.02 2.89
N GLY A 100 0.32 -20.09 2.88
CA GLY A 100 1.12 -20.28 4.10
C GLY A 100 1.10 -21.69 4.65
N GLY A 101 0.91 -22.69 3.79
CA GLY A 101 0.93 -24.10 4.16
C GLY A 101 2.31 -24.75 4.05
N VAL A 102 3.14 -24.27 3.13
CA VAL A 102 4.49 -24.79 2.89
C VAL A 102 5.54 -23.68 2.89
N GLU A 103 6.78 -24.07 3.09
CA GLU A 103 7.98 -23.25 2.99
C GLU A 103 9.10 -23.99 2.25
N GLU A 104 10.19 -23.30 1.93
CA GLU A 104 11.42 -23.95 1.45
C GLU A 104 12.04 -24.79 2.57
N SER A 105 12.71 -25.88 2.18
CA SER A 105 13.41 -26.73 3.13
C SER A 105 14.33 -25.91 4.05
N PRO A 106 14.15 -26.01 5.39
CA PRO A 106 14.99 -25.27 6.33
C PRO A 106 16.47 -25.59 6.16
N GLY A 107 17.31 -24.56 6.14
CA GLY A 107 18.76 -24.71 6.13
C GLY A 107 19.34 -25.02 7.50
N GLU A 108 20.66 -25.13 7.59
CA GLU A 108 21.35 -25.14 8.88
C GLU A 108 21.34 -23.73 9.48
N THR A 109 21.10 -23.64 10.80
CA THR A 109 21.21 -22.36 11.51
C THR A 109 22.60 -22.24 12.13
N GLY A 110 23.24 -21.08 11.98
CA GLY A 110 24.55 -20.80 12.61
C GLY A 110 24.50 -20.66 14.14
N ARG A 111 23.31 -20.80 14.75
CA ARG A 111 23.08 -20.70 16.20
C ARG A 111 22.01 -21.69 16.68
N PRO A 112 22.00 -22.08 17.97
CA PRO A 112 20.88 -22.80 18.56
C PRO A 112 19.60 -21.97 18.53
N VAL A 113 18.47 -22.62 18.23
CA VAL A 113 17.14 -21.99 18.21
C VAL A 113 16.18 -22.91 18.95
N SER A 114 15.35 -22.33 19.83
CA SER A 114 14.36 -23.11 20.56
C SER A 114 13.29 -23.69 19.62
N PRO A 115 12.70 -24.85 19.95
CA PRO A 115 11.57 -25.40 19.21
C PRO A 115 10.40 -24.42 19.08
N GLU A 116 10.15 -23.62 20.11
CA GLU A 116 9.07 -22.64 20.18
C GLU A 116 9.31 -21.49 19.20
N LEU A 117 10.52 -20.91 19.18
CA LEU A 117 10.87 -19.81 18.28
C LEU A 117 10.87 -20.28 16.83
N SER A 118 11.49 -21.43 16.53
CA SER A 118 11.48 -21.97 15.16
C SER A 118 10.06 -22.31 14.68
N THR A 119 9.19 -22.79 15.57
CA THR A 119 7.77 -23.03 15.24
C THR A 119 7.05 -21.73 14.97
N LEU A 120 7.24 -20.70 15.81
CA LEU A 120 6.63 -19.38 15.61
C LEU A 120 7.01 -18.75 14.27
N LEU A 121 8.32 -18.73 13.96
CA LEU A 121 8.86 -18.15 12.74
C LEU A 121 8.40 -18.90 11.48
N SER A 122 8.32 -20.22 11.54
CA SER A 122 7.83 -21.05 10.43
C SER A 122 6.33 -20.90 10.24
N ARG A 123 5.55 -21.03 11.32
CA ARG A 123 4.09 -20.94 11.32
C ARG A 123 3.60 -19.61 10.75
N LEU A 124 4.20 -18.52 11.23
CA LEU A 124 3.77 -17.17 10.87
C LEU A 124 4.56 -16.55 9.72
N GLY A 125 5.66 -17.13 9.25
CA GLY A 125 6.54 -16.55 8.24
C GLY A 125 5.85 -16.19 6.91
N ASN A 126 4.68 -16.77 6.64
CA ASN A 126 3.83 -16.36 5.52
C ASN A 126 3.14 -15.01 5.73
N SER A 127 3.18 -14.38 6.92
CA SER A 127 2.48 -13.11 7.19
C SER A 127 3.00 -11.98 6.29
N THR A 128 4.30 -11.97 6.02
CA THR A 128 4.95 -10.99 5.13
C THR A 128 5.31 -11.60 3.78
N GLY A 129 5.63 -12.91 3.73
CA GLY A 129 6.21 -13.59 2.56
C GLY A 129 7.67 -13.20 2.27
N ALA A 130 8.36 -12.52 3.20
CA ALA A 130 9.70 -11.98 2.99
C ALA A 130 10.83 -13.03 3.08
N ASN A 131 10.53 -14.22 3.60
CA ASN A 131 11.50 -15.28 3.86
C ASN A 131 11.01 -16.58 3.25
N ARG A 132 11.92 -17.32 2.60
CA ARG A 132 11.65 -18.62 1.99
C ARG A 132 11.45 -19.71 3.04
N SER A 133 12.15 -19.60 4.17
CA SER A 133 12.06 -20.52 5.30
C SER A 133 12.27 -19.78 6.63
N TRP A 134 11.90 -20.42 7.74
CA TRP A 134 12.13 -19.87 9.09
C TRP A 134 13.60 -19.69 9.45
N THR A 135 14.53 -20.38 8.78
CA THR A 135 15.97 -20.26 9.06
C THR A 135 16.52 -18.93 8.55
N GLU A 136 16.00 -18.42 7.42
CA GLU A 136 16.33 -17.07 6.95
C GLU A 136 15.88 -15.99 7.94
N CYS A 137 14.76 -16.21 8.64
CA CYS A 137 14.32 -15.32 9.72
C CYS A 137 15.35 -15.27 10.86
N VAL A 138 15.95 -16.42 11.20
CA VAL A 138 16.98 -16.54 12.24
C VAL A 138 18.28 -15.87 11.82
N ASP A 139 18.69 -16.04 10.57
CA ASP A 139 19.89 -15.38 10.03
C ASP A 139 19.76 -13.86 10.12
N ARG A 140 18.58 -13.31 9.78
CA ARG A 140 18.28 -11.88 9.94
C ARG A 140 18.41 -11.40 11.39
N LEU A 141 18.02 -12.21 12.38
CA LEU A 141 18.19 -11.88 13.80
C LEU A 141 19.65 -11.92 14.24
N GLY A 142 20.43 -12.89 13.74
CA GLY A 142 21.83 -13.10 14.12
C GLY A 142 22.74 -11.89 13.86
N HIS A 143 22.34 -10.98 12.98
CA HIS A 143 23.07 -9.77 12.63
C HIS A 143 22.63 -8.51 13.40
N ARG A 144 21.77 -8.63 14.42
CA ARG A 144 21.14 -7.46 15.07
C ARG A 144 21.54 -7.31 16.53
N THR A 145 21.82 -6.07 16.91
CA THR A 145 22.06 -5.66 18.29
C THR A 145 20.95 -4.71 18.73
N VAL A 146 20.36 -4.96 19.89
CA VAL A 146 19.39 -4.06 20.52
C VAL A 146 20.03 -3.40 21.73
N ARG A 147 20.06 -2.06 21.72
CA ARG A 147 20.51 -1.26 22.86
C ARG A 147 19.31 -0.81 23.68
N LEU A 148 19.31 -1.08 24.98
CA LEU A 148 18.21 -0.74 25.88
C LEU A 148 18.60 0.46 26.77
N GLU A 149 17.80 1.52 26.75
CA GLU A 149 18.01 2.76 27.49
C GLU A 149 16.72 3.22 28.20
N GLY A 150 16.84 4.15 29.15
CA GLY A 150 15.71 4.77 29.85
C GLY A 150 15.38 4.13 31.20
N HIS A 151 14.09 3.92 31.48
CA HIS A 151 13.60 3.50 32.79
C HIS A 151 14.13 2.11 33.21
N GLY A 152 14.84 2.06 34.34
CA GLY A 152 15.63 0.88 34.74
C GLY A 152 14.85 -0.43 34.87
N LEU A 153 13.64 -0.41 35.45
CA LEU A 153 12.81 -1.62 35.55
C LEU A 153 12.38 -2.13 34.17
N SER A 154 12.06 -1.22 33.26
CA SER A 154 11.67 -1.54 31.88
C SER A 154 12.85 -2.08 31.07
N VAL A 155 14.04 -1.49 31.24
CA VAL A 155 15.28 -2.01 30.64
C VAL A 155 15.56 -3.43 31.13
N ALA A 156 15.46 -3.69 32.43
CA ALA A 156 15.72 -5.03 32.99
C ALA A 156 14.69 -6.08 32.51
N ALA A 157 13.40 -5.72 32.43
CA ALA A 157 12.36 -6.60 31.90
C ALA A 157 12.57 -6.88 30.40
N ALA A 158 12.89 -5.85 29.62
CA ALA A 158 13.20 -5.99 28.21
C ALA A 158 14.46 -6.83 27.98
N GLY A 159 15.51 -6.68 28.80
CA GLY A 159 16.72 -7.50 28.71
C GLY A 159 16.43 -9.00 28.80
N ARG A 160 15.51 -9.41 29.68
CA ARG A 160 15.03 -10.80 29.77
C ARG A 160 14.27 -11.22 28.51
N ALA A 161 13.33 -10.39 28.05
CA ALA A 161 12.51 -10.70 26.88
C ALA A 161 13.33 -10.78 25.57
N PHE A 162 14.33 -9.92 25.41
CA PHE A 162 15.18 -9.85 24.21
C PHE A 162 16.31 -10.88 24.20
N GLY A 163 16.80 -11.30 25.37
CA GLY A 163 17.97 -12.18 25.48
C GLY A 163 17.81 -13.53 24.76
N GLU A 164 16.58 -13.98 24.53
CA GLU A 164 16.29 -15.20 23.77
C GLU A 164 16.21 -14.97 22.24
N VAL A 165 16.16 -13.70 21.81
CA VAL A 165 15.85 -13.29 20.43
C VAL A 165 17.08 -12.74 19.73
N CYS A 166 17.78 -11.77 20.34
CA CYS A 166 18.90 -11.04 19.73
C CYS A 166 19.98 -10.66 20.76
N THR A 167 21.08 -10.08 20.28
CA THR A 167 22.13 -9.55 21.16
C THR A 167 21.64 -8.26 21.83
N VAL A 168 21.70 -8.22 23.16
CA VAL A 168 21.27 -7.09 23.98
C VAL A 168 22.46 -6.37 24.59
N VAL A 169 22.43 -5.03 24.57
CA VAL A 169 23.37 -4.17 25.29
C VAL A 169 22.57 -3.18 26.13
N GLU A 170 22.84 -3.11 27.44
CA GLU A 170 22.16 -2.16 28.32
C GLU A 170 22.97 -0.86 28.47
N GLY A 171 22.26 0.25 28.53
CA GLY A 171 22.82 1.58 28.75
C GLY A 171 23.30 2.29 27.47
N PRO A 172 23.57 3.61 27.59
CA PRO A 172 24.06 4.41 26.47
C PRO A 172 25.42 3.91 25.99
N PRO A 173 25.80 4.17 24.73
CA PRO A 173 27.14 3.84 24.24
C PRO A 173 28.21 4.58 25.05
N GLY A 174 29.34 3.90 25.31
CA GLY A 174 30.50 4.55 25.91
C GLY A 174 31.13 5.56 24.95
N ASP A 175 31.83 6.55 25.50
CA ASP A 175 32.48 7.62 24.73
C ASP A 175 33.40 7.06 23.63
N GLY A 176 33.23 7.58 22.41
CA GLY A 176 34.06 7.22 21.26
C GLY A 176 33.73 5.87 20.59
N ARG A 177 32.66 5.18 21.01
CA ARG A 177 32.18 3.98 20.31
C ARG A 177 31.46 4.36 19.02
N SER A 178 31.88 3.78 17.89
CA SER A 178 31.12 3.86 16.64
C SER A 178 29.87 2.98 16.71
N ALA A 179 28.78 3.46 16.10
CA ALA A 179 27.58 2.68 15.87
C ALA A 179 27.90 1.35 15.15
N VAL A 180 27.27 0.27 15.60
CA VAL A 180 27.37 -1.04 14.92
C VAL A 180 26.32 -1.11 13.83
N GLU A 181 26.68 -1.63 12.66
CA GLU A 181 25.72 -1.85 11.58
C GLU A 181 24.57 -2.75 12.06
N GLY A 182 23.33 -2.29 11.86
CA GLY A 182 22.15 -3.02 12.29
C GLY A 182 21.83 -2.95 13.78
N GLU A 183 22.45 -2.02 14.52
CA GLU A 183 22.05 -1.64 15.88
C GLU A 183 20.70 -0.88 15.88
N LEU A 184 19.83 -1.21 16.84
CA LEU A 184 18.59 -0.48 17.14
C LEU A 184 18.64 -0.03 18.60
N ALA A 185 18.50 1.27 18.85
CA ALA A 185 18.25 1.77 20.19
C ALA A 185 16.77 1.61 20.54
N VAL A 186 16.48 1.18 21.77
CA VAL A 186 15.12 1.10 22.33
C VAL A 186 15.13 1.89 23.63
N PHE A 187 14.37 2.98 23.68
CA PHE A 187 14.32 3.84 24.84
C PHE A 187 12.97 3.71 25.56
N PHE A 188 13.01 3.27 26.82
CA PHE A 188 11.84 3.17 27.69
C PHE A 188 11.60 4.49 28.44
N GLU A 189 10.62 5.27 27.98
CA GLU A 189 10.20 6.54 28.56
C GLU A 189 9.15 6.34 29.65
N THR A 190 9.40 6.92 30.83
CA THR A 190 8.40 7.28 31.84
C THR A 190 8.44 8.79 32.08
N GLY A 191 7.58 9.32 32.96
CA GLY A 191 7.64 10.74 33.34
C GLY A 191 9.03 11.16 33.84
N ALA A 192 9.73 10.28 34.56
CA ALA A 192 11.07 10.54 35.10
C ALA A 192 12.20 10.56 34.06
N THR A 193 12.04 9.87 32.91
CA THR A 193 13.11 9.72 31.90
C THR A 193 12.88 10.53 30.64
N ARG A 194 11.82 11.34 30.58
CA ARG A 194 11.44 12.16 29.42
C ARG A 194 12.57 13.05 28.91
N LEU A 195 13.31 13.73 29.80
CA LEU A 195 14.40 14.62 29.37
C LEU A 195 15.55 13.83 28.72
N ALA A 196 15.86 12.63 29.23
CA ALA A 196 16.91 11.77 28.69
C ALA A 196 16.57 11.18 27.32
N LEU A 197 15.28 11.11 26.94
CA LEU A 197 14.87 10.71 25.59
C LEU A 197 15.42 11.65 24.52
N GLY A 198 15.44 12.97 24.78
CA GLY A 198 15.95 13.96 23.84
C GLY A 198 17.43 13.73 23.52
N GLU A 199 18.25 13.51 24.56
CA GLU A 199 19.68 13.22 24.40
C GLU A 199 19.92 11.92 23.60
N SER A 200 19.14 10.87 23.88
CA SER A 200 19.21 9.62 23.14
C SER A 200 18.79 9.81 21.68
N ALA A 201 17.71 10.54 21.41
CA ALA A 201 17.20 10.78 20.08
C ALA A 201 18.17 11.61 19.23
N ASP A 202 18.74 12.68 19.79
CA ASP A 202 19.73 13.52 19.10
C ASP A 202 21.03 12.77 18.78
N ARG A 203 21.45 11.88 19.68
CA ARG A 203 22.60 10.99 19.43
C ARG A 203 22.29 10.02 18.29
N CYS A 204 21.20 9.25 18.42
CA CYS A 204 20.76 8.29 17.42
C CYS A 204 20.59 8.94 16.04
N TRP A 205 19.97 10.13 15.98
CA TRP A 205 19.78 10.87 14.74
C TRP A 205 21.09 11.27 14.07
N ARG A 206 22.06 11.82 14.84
CA ARG A 206 23.37 12.22 14.32
C ARG A 206 24.22 11.03 13.87
N GLU A 207 24.12 9.91 14.56
CA GLU A 207 24.89 8.69 14.27
C GLU A 207 24.23 7.80 13.21
N GLY A 208 23.00 8.12 12.77
CA GLY A 208 22.26 7.28 11.83
C GLY A 208 21.81 5.95 12.44
N VAL A 209 21.69 5.87 13.76
CA VAL A 209 21.20 4.69 14.48
C VAL A 209 19.69 4.84 14.67
N PRO A 210 18.86 3.89 14.20
CA PRO A 210 17.43 3.94 14.47
C PRO A 210 17.12 3.86 15.96
N LEU A 211 16.08 4.57 16.40
CA LEU A 211 15.59 4.60 17.76
C LEU A 211 14.11 4.24 17.80
N LEU A 212 13.75 3.15 18.49
CA LEU A 212 12.37 2.87 18.87
C LEU A 212 12.12 3.44 20.26
N ARG A 213 11.16 4.35 20.35
CA ARG A 213 10.67 4.82 21.63
C ARG A 213 9.57 3.90 22.18
N VAL A 214 9.58 3.65 23.48
CA VAL A 214 8.53 2.93 24.21
C VAL A 214 8.10 3.76 25.41
N ARG A 215 6.90 4.35 25.37
CA ARG A 215 6.33 5.03 26.55
C ARG A 215 5.60 4.03 27.42
N VAL A 216 5.94 3.97 28.70
CA VAL A 216 5.34 3.06 29.69
C VAL A 216 4.65 3.87 30.77
N GLY A 217 3.33 4.05 30.65
CA GLY A 217 2.51 4.75 31.65
C GLY A 217 1.64 3.79 32.46
N SER A 218 1.02 4.27 33.53
CA SER A 218 0.17 3.45 34.41
C SER A 218 -1.06 2.85 33.70
N GLY A 219 -1.63 3.55 32.72
CA GLY A 219 -2.85 3.16 32.02
C GLY A 219 -2.65 2.67 30.59
N ALA A 220 -1.48 2.91 29.99
CA ALA A 220 -1.24 2.58 28.59
C ALA A 220 0.25 2.39 28.29
N VAL A 221 0.52 1.62 27.24
CA VAL A 221 1.84 1.44 26.63
C VAL A 221 1.81 1.97 25.20
N THR A 222 2.72 2.88 24.86
CA THR A 222 2.87 3.38 23.48
C THR A 222 4.17 2.86 22.89
N LEU A 223 4.08 2.16 21.77
CA LEU A 223 5.21 1.65 21.02
C LEU A 223 5.41 2.49 19.75
N GLY A 224 6.39 3.38 19.80
CA GLY A 224 6.70 4.36 18.77
C GLY A 224 6.86 5.79 19.31
N PRO A 225 7.30 6.72 18.45
CA PRO A 225 7.68 6.48 17.06
C PRO A 225 8.96 5.63 16.93
N TYR A 226 9.08 4.95 15.79
CA TYR A 226 10.38 4.47 15.30
C TYR A 226 11.03 5.64 14.56
N VAL A 227 12.21 6.07 14.98
CA VAL A 227 12.94 7.23 14.48
C VAL A 227 14.15 6.74 13.69
N ASP A 228 14.20 7.10 12.41
CA ASP A 228 15.26 6.74 11.47
C ASP A 228 15.45 7.91 10.50
N PRO A 229 16.63 8.57 10.49
CA PRO A 229 16.87 9.74 9.65
C PRO A 229 16.63 9.54 8.15
N ALA A 230 16.71 8.29 7.66
CA ALA A 230 16.49 7.96 6.26
C ALA A 230 15.02 7.75 5.91
N LEU A 231 14.14 7.62 6.91
CA LEU A 231 12.80 7.08 6.72
C LEU A 231 11.71 7.83 7.48
N THR A 232 11.83 7.94 8.79
CA THR A 232 10.73 8.38 9.65
C THR A 232 11.00 9.77 10.24
N PRO A 233 9.97 10.42 10.79
CA PRO A 233 10.13 11.72 11.44
C PRO A 233 11.07 11.65 12.65
N CYS A 234 11.63 12.81 13.01
CA CYS A 234 12.33 12.98 14.29
C CYS A 234 11.38 12.77 15.47
N VAL A 235 11.94 12.51 16.66
CA VAL A 235 11.17 12.24 17.88
C VAL A 235 10.19 13.37 18.23
N GLU A 236 10.59 14.63 18.00
CA GLU A 236 9.73 15.78 18.28
C GLU A 236 8.48 15.79 17.40
N CYS A 237 8.62 15.51 16.10
CA CYS A 237 7.47 15.43 15.20
C CYS A 237 6.62 14.20 15.49
N GLY A 238 7.24 13.04 15.70
CA GLY A 238 6.52 11.80 15.99
C GLY A 238 5.81 11.75 17.34
N THR A 239 6.05 12.73 18.23
CA THR A 239 5.41 12.81 19.56
C THR A 239 4.64 14.13 19.81
N CYS A 240 4.53 15.00 18.80
CA CYS A 240 4.03 16.37 19.01
C CYS A 240 2.56 16.46 19.49
N ASP A 241 1.71 15.54 19.06
CA ASP A 241 0.28 15.51 19.44
C ASP A 241 0.00 14.57 20.64
N GLU A 242 1.05 13.99 21.25
CA GLU A 242 0.88 13.12 22.42
C GLU A 242 0.63 13.93 23.70
N THR A 243 -0.42 13.58 24.43
CA THR A 243 -0.77 14.18 25.74
C THR A 243 -0.05 13.48 26.90
N ASP A 244 -0.39 13.86 28.15
CA ASP A 244 0.37 13.58 29.38
C ASP A 244 0.68 12.08 29.65
N HIS A 245 1.74 11.85 30.43
CA HIS A 245 2.48 10.59 30.56
C HIS A 245 1.77 9.48 31.36
N GLY A 246 0.61 9.78 31.91
CA GLY A 246 -0.01 8.93 32.93
C GLY A 246 0.84 8.88 34.21
N GLY A 247 0.41 8.08 35.19
CA GLY A 247 1.20 7.83 36.40
C GLY A 247 2.34 6.83 36.15
N GLU A 248 3.13 6.59 37.19
CA GLU A 248 4.18 5.56 37.17
C GLU A 248 3.59 4.17 36.89
N PRO A 249 4.24 3.37 36.02
CA PRO A 249 3.74 2.06 35.65
C PRO A 249 3.90 1.03 36.79
N SER A 250 2.96 0.10 36.88
CA SER A 250 3.12 -1.07 37.73
C SER A 250 4.08 -2.10 37.10
N GLU A 251 4.61 -3.01 37.91
CA GLU A 251 5.49 -4.10 37.43
C GLU A 251 4.86 -4.93 36.29
N HIS A 252 3.56 -5.21 36.36
CA HIS A 252 2.85 -5.94 35.32
C HIS A 252 2.80 -5.17 33.99
N VAL A 253 2.66 -3.84 34.04
CA VAL A 253 2.67 -3.00 32.83
C VAL A 253 4.08 -2.92 32.24
N VAL A 254 5.10 -2.91 33.09
CA VAL A 254 6.51 -2.99 32.66
C VAL A 254 6.79 -4.29 31.92
N GLU A 255 6.34 -5.44 32.44
CA GLU A 255 6.48 -6.74 31.78
C GLU A 255 5.70 -6.82 30.46
N LEU A 256 4.46 -6.29 30.44
CA LEU A 256 3.66 -6.19 29.21
C LEU A 256 4.39 -5.37 28.15
N ALA A 257 4.91 -4.19 28.52
CA ALA A 257 5.65 -3.33 27.61
C ALA A 257 6.89 -4.03 27.06
N ALA A 258 7.66 -4.72 27.91
CA ALA A 258 8.83 -5.48 27.49
C ALA A 258 8.47 -6.59 26.46
N GLY A 259 7.44 -7.39 26.75
CA GLY A 259 7.01 -8.48 25.86
C GLY A 259 6.49 -7.98 24.51
N VAL A 260 5.64 -6.94 24.51
CA VAL A 260 5.12 -6.33 23.27
C VAL A 260 6.24 -5.70 22.45
N THR A 261 7.17 -5.01 23.11
CA THR A 261 8.34 -4.42 22.45
C THR A 261 9.21 -5.49 21.79
N ALA A 262 9.53 -6.56 22.52
CA ALA A 262 10.31 -7.68 21.99
C ALA A 262 9.62 -8.35 20.80
N HIS A 263 8.30 -8.54 20.87
CA HIS A 263 7.50 -9.07 19.75
C HIS A 263 7.64 -8.21 18.50
N HIS A 264 7.44 -6.90 18.59
CA HIS A 264 7.47 -6.03 17.42
C HIS A 264 8.88 -5.79 16.88
N VAL A 265 9.91 -5.76 17.73
CA VAL A 265 11.30 -5.70 17.26
C VAL A 265 11.71 -7.02 16.57
N MET A 266 11.29 -8.17 17.11
CA MET A 266 11.47 -9.45 16.42
C MET A 266 10.75 -9.45 15.06
N ALA A 267 9.50 -8.97 15.01
CA ALA A 267 8.73 -8.85 13.78
C ALA A 267 9.45 -7.95 12.75
N LEU A 268 9.94 -6.80 13.18
CA LEU A 268 10.69 -5.84 12.35
C LEU A 268 11.95 -6.46 11.74
N PHE A 269 12.75 -7.16 12.54
CA PHE A 269 14.01 -7.75 12.09
C PHE A 269 13.84 -9.02 11.27
N THR A 270 13.04 -9.96 11.77
CA THR A 270 12.81 -11.25 11.10
C THR A 270 11.99 -11.09 9.84
N ARG A 271 11.09 -10.10 9.83
CA ARG A 271 9.98 -10.00 8.88
C ARG A 271 9.18 -11.30 8.82
N ALA A 272 9.06 -12.05 9.92
CA ALA A 272 8.25 -13.26 9.97
C ALA A 272 6.78 -12.93 10.26
N THR A 273 6.53 -11.92 11.08
CA THR A 273 5.19 -11.48 11.50
C THR A 273 4.97 -10.02 11.13
N MET A 274 3.70 -9.60 11.12
CA MET A 274 3.35 -8.20 10.87
C MET A 274 3.77 -7.31 12.04
N THR A 275 4.16 -6.09 11.74
CA THR A 275 4.32 -4.99 12.70
C THR A 275 3.87 -3.70 12.03
N HIS A 276 3.37 -2.76 12.84
CA HIS A 276 3.05 -1.40 12.42
C HIS A 276 4.31 -0.52 12.28
N LEU A 277 5.43 -0.98 12.84
CA LEU A 277 6.72 -0.32 12.67
C LEU A 277 7.26 -0.55 11.25
N PRO A 278 7.98 0.43 10.67
CA PRO A 278 8.38 1.70 11.28
C PRO A 278 7.37 2.85 11.07
N LEU A 279 6.28 2.62 10.33
CA LEU A 279 5.44 3.70 9.81
C LEU A 279 4.51 4.33 10.86
N ASP A 280 3.98 3.52 11.76
CA ASP A 280 3.06 3.98 12.77
C ASP A 280 3.65 3.81 14.18
N ALA A 281 3.06 4.52 15.14
CA ALA A 281 3.10 4.18 16.55
C ALA A 281 1.81 3.42 16.93
N SER A 282 1.90 2.55 17.93
CA SER A 282 0.72 1.91 18.52
C SER A 282 0.55 2.35 19.97
N ARG A 283 -0.68 2.45 20.42
CA ARG A 283 -1.04 2.69 21.82
C ARG A 283 -1.99 1.62 22.29
N ILE A 284 -1.58 0.92 23.35
CA ILE A 284 -2.31 -0.18 23.98
C ILE A 284 -2.82 0.30 25.32
N GLU A 285 -4.13 0.33 25.51
CA GLU A 285 -4.76 0.61 26.80
C GLU A 285 -4.65 -0.62 27.70
N VAL A 286 -4.09 -0.47 28.91
CA VAL A 286 -3.80 -1.60 29.82
C VAL A 286 -5.08 -2.25 30.34
N THR A 287 -6.17 -1.48 30.45
CA THR A 287 -7.42 -1.93 31.08
C THR A 287 -8.16 -2.97 30.23
N ASP A 288 -8.19 -2.79 28.91
CA ASP A 288 -8.96 -3.64 27.99
C ASP A 288 -8.14 -4.17 26.81
N LEU A 289 -6.85 -3.82 26.73
CA LEU A 289 -5.93 -4.17 25.65
C LEU A 289 -6.36 -3.64 24.28
N SER A 290 -7.26 -2.66 24.24
CA SER A 290 -7.60 -1.96 23.01
C SER A 290 -6.36 -1.28 22.44
N THR A 291 -6.16 -1.44 21.14
CA THR A 291 -4.99 -0.90 20.44
C THR A 291 -5.44 0.11 19.41
N SER A 292 -4.83 1.29 19.45
CA SER A 292 -4.95 2.34 18.43
C SER A 292 -3.61 2.56 17.74
N TYR A 293 -3.66 3.06 16.51
CA TYR A 293 -2.47 3.33 15.71
C TYR A 293 -2.47 4.79 15.27
N THR A 294 -1.28 5.38 15.21
CA THR A 294 -1.10 6.77 14.77
C THR A 294 0.13 6.82 13.88
N SER A 295 -0.03 7.35 12.68
CA SER A 295 1.07 7.44 11.72
C SER A 295 2.14 8.42 12.18
N ALA A 296 3.40 8.07 11.95
CA ALA A 296 4.51 8.95 12.25
C ALA A 296 4.56 10.06 11.18
N VAL A 297 4.23 11.29 11.56
CA VAL A 297 4.15 12.43 10.63
C VAL A 297 5.27 13.44 10.85
N SER A 298 5.95 13.83 9.77
CA SER A 298 6.86 14.98 9.78
C SER A 298 6.03 16.26 9.66
N ARG A 299 6.11 17.15 10.66
CA ARG A 299 5.49 18.49 10.56
C ARG A 299 6.08 19.25 9.38
N PRO A 300 5.27 19.77 8.43
CA PRO A 300 5.77 20.62 7.35
C PRO A 300 6.63 21.77 7.90
N GLY A 301 7.81 21.99 7.31
CA GLY A 301 8.75 23.03 7.73
C GLY A 301 9.71 22.61 8.86
N CYS A 302 9.52 21.45 9.51
CA CYS A 302 10.43 20.98 10.56
C CYS A 302 11.89 20.96 10.08
N ARG A 303 12.78 21.59 10.86
CA ARG A 303 14.19 21.76 10.52
C ARG A 303 15.01 20.46 10.56
N THR A 304 14.49 19.43 11.22
CA THR A 304 15.19 18.16 11.42
C THR A 304 14.82 17.14 10.37
N CYS A 305 13.52 16.95 10.10
CA CYS A 305 13.02 15.82 9.30
C CYS A 305 12.03 16.20 8.19
N SER A 306 11.74 17.49 7.97
CA SER A 306 10.87 17.90 6.87
C SER A 306 11.68 18.32 5.64
N HIS A 307 11.21 17.90 4.46
CA HIS A 307 11.72 18.39 3.18
C HIS A 307 11.04 19.69 2.73
N SER A 308 9.87 20.01 3.30
CA SER A 308 9.13 21.22 2.96
C SER A 308 9.84 22.44 3.54
N LYS A 309 10.02 23.47 2.71
CA LYS A 309 10.53 24.79 3.13
C LYS A 309 9.36 25.64 3.64
N GLY A 310 9.62 26.52 4.60
CA GLY A 310 8.62 27.45 5.13
C GLY A 310 8.55 27.46 6.66
N PRO A 311 7.55 28.14 7.25
CA PRO A 311 7.30 28.07 8.69
C PRO A 311 6.96 26.63 9.11
N ILE A 312 7.34 26.28 10.34
CA ILE A 312 6.95 25.00 10.94
C ILE A 312 5.46 25.10 11.28
N ALA A 313 4.67 24.12 10.86
CA ALA A 313 3.26 24.04 11.27
C ALA A 313 3.14 23.85 12.79
N ASP A 314 2.23 24.60 13.43
CA ASP A 314 2.01 24.54 14.88
C ASP A 314 1.51 23.16 15.33
N THR A 315 0.58 22.59 14.55
CA THR A 315 0.05 21.22 14.69
C THR A 315 0.33 20.42 13.43
N VAL A 316 0.18 19.09 13.49
CA VAL A 316 0.24 18.25 12.30
C VAL A 316 -1.01 18.48 11.43
N PRO A 317 -0.88 18.90 10.16
CA PRO A 317 -2.04 19.07 9.29
C PRO A 317 -2.65 17.72 8.87
N ASP A 318 -3.98 17.65 8.74
CA ASP A 318 -4.69 16.42 8.33
C ASP A 318 -4.19 15.85 7.00
N SER A 319 -3.77 16.70 6.06
CA SER A 319 -3.18 16.26 4.79
C SER A 319 -1.85 15.52 4.99
N ALA A 320 -1.03 15.97 5.94
CA ALA A 320 0.23 15.29 6.28
C ALA A 320 -0.04 13.97 7.02
N VAL A 321 -1.06 13.92 7.90
CA VAL A 321 -1.52 12.67 8.54
C VAL A 321 -2.01 11.68 7.49
N TYR A 322 -2.86 12.14 6.57
CA TYR A 322 -3.36 11.31 5.47
C TYR A 322 -2.21 10.73 4.66
N GLU A 323 -1.29 11.57 4.19
CA GLU A 323 -0.16 11.13 3.36
C GLU A 323 0.75 10.14 4.09
N ALA A 324 0.98 10.32 5.40
CA ALA A 324 1.72 9.36 6.20
C ALA A 324 0.96 8.03 6.37
N SER A 325 -0.35 8.09 6.63
CA SER A 325 -1.18 6.89 6.88
C SER A 325 -1.35 5.97 5.67
N VAL A 326 -1.15 6.50 4.46
CA VAL A 326 -1.20 5.72 3.22
C VAL A 326 0.17 5.57 2.57
N ALA A 327 1.23 6.02 3.23
CA ALA A 327 2.60 5.91 2.73
C ALA A 327 2.97 4.44 2.56
N MET A 328 3.55 4.11 1.40
CA MET A 328 4.13 2.78 1.22
C MET A 328 5.39 2.65 2.08
N PRO A 329 5.57 1.53 2.80
CA PRO A 329 6.81 1.29 3.50
C PRO A 329 7.99 1.26 2.53
N PRO A 330 9.20 1.63 2.96
CA PRO A 330 10.39 1.49 2.14
C PRO A 330 10.58 0.07 1.68
N ARG A 331 11.32 -0.09 0.60
CA ARG A 331 11.62 -1.40 0.00
C ARG A 331 12.14 -2.43 1.02
N ALA A 332 12.92 -2.01 2.01
CA ALA A 332 13.44 -2.89 3.07
C ALA A 332 12.32 -3.53 3.94
N PHE A 333 11.19 -2.84 4.10
CA PHE A 333 10.03 -3.23 4.91
C PHE A 333 8.79 -3.57 4.07
N LEU A 334 8.86 -3.48 2.74
CA LEU A 334 7.75 -3.81 1.86
C LEU A 334 7.45 -5.31 1.88
N ASP A 335 6.26 -5.70 2.32
CA ASP A 335 5.82 -7.10 2.42
C ASP A 335 5.38 -7.68 1.08
N PRO A 336 6.09 -8.69 0.52
CA PRO A 336 5.73 -9.31 -0.76
C PRO A 336 4.32 -9.89 -0.78
N LYS A 337 3.81 -10.37 0.36
CA LYS A 337 2.46 -10.95 0.45
C LYS A 337 1.35 -9.98 0.02
N GLY A 338 1.52 -8.67 0.23
CA GLY A 338 0.54 -7.67 -0.19
C GLY A 338 0.22 -7.75 -1.69
N HIS A 339 1.20 -8.17 -2.51
CA HIS A 339 1.08 -8.28 -3.96
C HIS A 339 0.15 -9.42 -4.41
N LEU A 340 -0.04 -10.45 -3.58
CA LEU A 340 -0.98 -11.54 -3.86
C LEU A 340 -2.43 -11.03 -4.03
N GLY A 341 -2.75 -9.87 -3.45
CA GLY A 341 -4.03 -9.20 -3.62
C GLY A 341 -4.39 -8.91 -5.08
N HIS A 342 -3.41 -8.68 -5.96
CA HIS A 342 -3.66 -8.37 -7.37
C HIS A 342 -4.29 -9.53 -8.15
N TYR A 343 -4.10 -10.77 -7.70
CA TYR A 343 -4.63 -11.97 -8.35
C TYR A 343 -6.03 -12.36 -7.89
N GLN A 344 -6.62 -11.59 -6.98
CA GLN A 344 -8.01 -11.81 -6.56
C GLN A 344 -8.97 -11.47 -7.71
N THR A 345 -9.89 -12.39 -7.99
CA THR A 345 -10.81 -12.30 -9.12
C THR A 345 -11.63 -10.99 -9.12
N GLY A 346 -12.01 -10.48 -7.95
CA GLY A 346 -12.73 -9.21 -7.80
C GLY A 346 -11.93 -7.99 -8.31
N ASN A 347 -10.61 -7.99 -8.11
CA ASN A 347 -9.73 -6.89 -8.50
C ASN A 347 -9.49 -6.81 -10.02
N ILE A 348 -9.78 -7.89 -10.75
CA ILE A 348 -9.75 -7.88 -12.22
C ILE A 348 -11.07 -7.33 -12.76
N ARG A 349 -12.21 -7.77 -12.20
CA ARG A 349 -13.54 -7.34 -12.66
C ARG A 349 -13.76 -5.85 -12.52
N ILE A 350 -13.28 -5.24 -11.44
CA ILE A 350 -13.48 -3.81 -11.15
C ILE A 350 -12.93 -2.89 -12.26
N THR A 351 -11.91 -3.34 -13.01
CA THR A 351 -11.31 -2.56 -14.11
C THR A 351 -12.25 -2.35 -15.30
N ALA A 352 -13.28 -3.19 -15.42
CA ALA A 352 -14.30 -3.19 -16.47
C ALA A 352 -15.66 -2.64 -16.01
N GLU A 353 -15.73 -2.12 -14.78
CA GLU A 353 -16.92 -1.42 -14.28
C GLU A 353 -16.85 0.05 -14.73
N PHE A 354 -17.79 0.47 -15.58
CA PHE A 354 -17.89 1.83 -16.10
C PHE A 354 -19.11 2.52 -15.50
N ARG A 355 -18.98 3.83 -15.24
CA ARG A 355 -20.12 4.65 -14.87
C ARG A 355 -21.04 4.84 -16.07
N SER A 356 -22.34 5.01 -15.81
CA SER A 356 -23.33 5.24 -16.87
C SER A 356 -24.38 6.26 -16.43
N TRP A 357 -24.97 6.93 -17.40
CA TRP A 357 -26.07 7.90 -17.23
C TRP A 357 -27.17 7.53 -18.21
N PRO A 358 -27.97 6.49 -17.93
CA PRO A 358 -28.92 5.93 -18.90
C PRO A 358 -30.05 6.91 -19.25
N SER A 359 -30.42 7.79 -18.33
CA SER A 359 -31.52 8.76 -18.52
C SER A 359 -31.07 10.11 -19.09
N SER A 360 -29.76 10.34 -19.23
CA SER A 360 -29.23 11.60 -19.77
C SER A 360 -29.18 11.57 -21.30
N PRO A 361 -29.59 12.66 -21.98
CA PRO A 361 -29.36 12.81 -23.42
C PRO A 361 -27.88 12.62 -23.77
N LYS A 362 -27.61 11.96 -24.88
CA LYS A 362 -26.25 11.68 -25.38
C LYS A 362 -25.92 12.60 -26.54
N VAL A 363 -24.67 13.04 -26.59
CA VAL A 363 -24.05 13.70 -27.74
C VAL A 363 -22.92 12.83 -28.22
N ASP A 364 -22.98 12.42 -29.49
CA ASP A 364 -21.94 11.63 -30.12
C ASP A 364 -20.69 12.48 -30.32
N LEU A 365 -19.52 11.92 -29.98
CA LEU A 365 -18.24 12.54 -30.29
C LEU A 365 -17.76 12.08 -31.68
N PRO A 366 -17.11 12.95 -32.47
CA PRO A 366 -16.45 12.54 -33.70
C PRO A 366 -15.44 11.43 -33.45
N GLU A 367 -15.27 10.50 -34.41
CA GLU A 367 -14.29 9.42 -34.28
C GLU A 367 -12.87 10.00 -34.12
N PRO A 368 -12.12 9.60 -33.07
CA PRO A 368 -10.79 10.15 -32.80
C PRO A 368 -9.76 9.84 -33.88
N ASP A 369 -9.30 10.87 -34.60
CA ASP A 369 -8.23 10.73 -35.59
C ASP A 369 -6.85 10.80 -34.93
N LEU A 370 -6.32 9.64 -34.56
CA LEU A 370 -4.99 9.49 -33.96
C LEU A 370 -3.84 9.93 -34.89
N SER A 371 -4.06 10.02 -36.21
CA SER A 371 -3.02 10.46 -37.15
C SER A 371 -2.62 11.91 -36.93
N ARG A 372 -3.51 12.72 -36.35
CA ARG A 372 -3.27 14.12 -35.94
C ARG A 372 -2.23 14.24 -34.82
N LEU A 373 -1.91 13.15 -34.13
CA LEU A 373 -0.89 13.11 -33.08
C LEU A 373 0.49 12.69 -33.61
N VAL A 374 0.61 12.37 -34.90
CA VAL A 374 1.85 11.93 -35.53
C VAL A 374 2.58 13.12 -36.14
N GLY A 375 3.81 13.35 -35.68
CA GLY A 375 4.68 14.41 -36.20
C GLY A 375 4.90 15.54 -35.21
N ARG A 376 5.55 16.62 -35.67
CA ARG A 376 5.77 17.82 -34.86
C ARG A 376 4.59 18.76 -35.05
N PRO A 377 4.00 19.35 -34.00
CA PRO A 377 2.89 20.29 -34.15
C PRO A 377 3.32 21.44 -35.07
N GLU A 378 2.46 21.75 -36.04
CA GLU A 378 2.61 22.97 -36.84
C GLU A 378 2.41 24.18 -35.91
N ALA A 379 3.13 25.28 -36.18
CA ALA A 379 2.95 26.50 -35.40
C ALA A 379 1.48 26.92 -35.49
N PRO A 380 0.79 27.15 -34.36
CA PRO A 380 -0.63 27.42 -34.39
C PRO A 380 -0.91 28.72 -35.17
N GLY A 381 -1.91 28.67 -36.06
CA GLY A 381 -2.41 29.87 -36.72
C GLY A 381 -3.05 30.82 -35.71
N HIS A 382 -3.01 32.13 -35.98
CA HIS A 382 -3.54 33.15 -35.07
C HIS A 382 -5.07 33.04 -34.85
N ASP A 383 -5.81 32.39 -35.76
CA ASP A 383 -7.27 32.18 -35.68
C ASP A 383 -7.67 30.80 -35.14
N ARG A 384 -6.76 30.10 -34.44
CA ARG A 384 -7.05 28.77 -33.90
C ARG A 384 -8.12 28.87 -32.80
N THR A 385 -9.21 28.13 -32.95
CA THR A 385 -10.24 27.94 -31.91
C THR A 385 -10.33 26.47 -31.54
N VAL A 386 -10.77 26.11 -30.33
CA VAL A 386 -11.02 24.70 -29.98
C VAL A 386 -12.19 24.18 -30.83
N THR A 387 -12.14 22.94 -31.33
CA THR A 387 -13.26 22.28 -32.02
C THR A 387 -13.74 21.03 -31.29
N LEU A 388 -14.90 20.51 -31.69
CA LEU A 388 -15.44 19.27 -31.13
C LEU A 388 -14.53 18.06 -31.42
N GLU A 389 -13.86 18.03 -32.58
CA GLU A 389 -12.88 17.01 -32.95
C GLU A 389 -11.64 17.05 -32.04
N ASP A 390 -11.21 18.24 -31.62
CA ASP A 390 -10.11 18.39 -30.66
C ASP A 390 -10.50 17.87 -29.28
N LEU A 391 -11.67 18.31 -28.78
CA LEU A 391 -12.20 17.85 -27.51
C LEU A 391 -12.40 16.33 -27.51
N SER A 392 -12.93 15.77 -28.60
CA SER A 392 -13.07 14.32 -28.78
C SER A 392 -11.73 13.58 -28.64
N LEU A 393 -10.70 14.03 -29.36
CA LEU A 393 -9.39 13.39 -29.34
C LEU A 393 -8.71 13.49 -27.97
N VAL A 394 -8.79 14.65 -27.31
CA VAL A 394 -8.33 14.84 -25.93
C VAL A 394 -9.04 13.88 -24.99
N LEU A 395 -10.38 13.82 -25.04
CA LEU A 395 -11.17 12.92 -24.19
C LEU A 395 -10.85 11.44 -24.43
N LYS A 396 -10.66 11.03 -25.69
CA LYS A 396 -10.33 9.65 -26.04
C LYS A 396 -9.00 9.21 -25.45
N VAL A 397 -7.96 10.02 -25.61
CA VAL A 397 -6.60 9.62 -25.25
C VAL A 397 -6.33 9.84 -23.77
N ALA A 398 -6.76 10.96 -23.20
CA ALA A 398 -6.49 11.25 -21.79
C ALA A 398 -7.38 10.44 -20.83
N PHE A 399 -8.67 10.28 -21.15
CA PHE A 399 -9.66 9.71 -20.22
C PHE A 399 -10.35 8.45 -20.76
N GLY A 400 -10.10 8.08 -22.02
CA GLY A 400 -10.85 7.03 -22.72
C GLY A 400 -10.23 5.63 -22.69
N VAL A 401 -11.01 4.67 -23.17
CA VAL A 401 -10.58 3.28 -23.36
C VAL A 401 -9.98 3.10 -24.74
N ARG A 402 -8.80 2.46 -24.79
CA ARG A 402 -8.12 2.02 -26.02
C ARG A 402 -8.70 0.72 -26.56
N GLU A 403 -8.81 -0.29 -25.70
CA GLU A 403 -9.32 -1.62 -26.06
C GLU A 403 -10.26 -2.14 -24.97
N LEU A 404 -11.43 -2.64 -25.38
CA LEU A 404 -12.36 -3.35 -24.50
C LEU A 404 -12.09 -4.87 -24.54
N PRO A 405 -12.46 -5.61 -23.48
CA PRO A 405 -12.39 -7.07 -23.49
C PRO A 405 -13.28 -7.66 -24.59
N THR A 406 -12.82 -8.71 -25.27
CA THR A 406 -13.63 -9.45 -26.26
C THR A 406 -14.29 -10.67 -25.63
N ALA A 407 -15.23 -11.30 -26.36
CA ALA A 407 -15.86 -12.55 -25.94
C ALA A 407 -14.87 -13.71 -25.77
N GLU A 408 -13.73 -13.66 -26.45
CA GLU A 408 -12.63 -14.65 -26.36
C GLU A 408 -11.70 -14.40 -25.16
N GLY A 409 -11.97 -13.34 -24.38
CA GLY A 409 -11.19 -12.94 -23.22
C GLY A 409 -10.39 -11.64 -23.47
N GLY A 410 -9.81 -11.09 -22.41
CA GLY A 410 -9.04 -9.85 -22.49
C GLY A 410 -9.18 -9.00 -21.23
N ARG A 411 -8.51 -7.85 -21.22
CA ARG A 411 -8.61 -6.83 -20.17
C ARG A 411 -8.85 -5.49 -20.82
N VAL A 412 -9.59 -4.61 -20.13
CA VAL A 412 -9.68 -3.21 -20.53
C VAL A 412 -8.27 -2.64 -20.64
N ARG A 413 -7.95 -1.94 -21.73
CA ARG A 413 -6.72 -1.16 -21.85
C ARG A 413 -7.07 0.30 -22.03
N ARG A 414 -6.53 1.15 -21.17
CA ARG A 414 -6.59 2.61 -21.30
C ARG A 414 -5.31 3.11 -21.95
N TRP A 415 -5.41 4.26 -22.61
CA TRP A 415 -4.24 4.97 -23.12
C TRP A 415 -3.39 5.47 -21.93
N THR A 416 -4.04 6.14 -20.99
CA THR A 416 -3.43 6.65 -19.76
C THR A 416 -3.77 5.74 -18.59
N ALA A 417 -3.05 4.61 -18.48
CA ALA A 417 -3.29 3.64 -17.41
C ALA A 417 -2.47 4.00 -16.15
N ALA A 418 -3.12 4.51 -15.10
CA ALA A 418 -2.57 4.63 -13.75
C ALA A 418 -3.46 3.89 -12.72
N ALA A 419 -3.12 3.96 -11.42
CA ALA A 419 -3.82 3.28 -10.33
C ALA A 419 -4.13 1.78 -10.56
N GLY A 420 -3.23 1.06 -11.26
CA GLY A 420 -3.44 -0.34 -11.64
C GLY A 420 -4.54 -0.56 -12.69
N ASN A 421 -4.75 0.43 -13.56
CA ASN A 421 -5.74 0.47 -14.65
C ASN A 421 -7.18 0.25 -14.16
N ILE A 422 -7.50 0.79 -12.98
CA ILE A 422 -8.84 0.69 -12.39
C ILE A 422 -9.84 1.60 -13.12
N GLY A 423 -9.39 2.75 -13.66
CA GLY A 423 -10.24 3.83 -14.16
C GLY A 423 -11.08 4.40 -13.03
N CYS A 424 -10.42 5.15 -12.13
CA CYS A 424 -11.05 5.66 -10.91
C CYS A 424 -11.41 7.14 -10.98
N THR A 425 -11.43 7.68 -12.18
CA THR A 425 -11.73 9.07 -12.51
C THR A 425 -12.79 9.10 -13.60
N THR A 426 -13.50 10.22 -13.69
CA THR A 426 -14.43 10.51 -14.77
C THR A 426 -14.21 11.96 -15.16
N ALA A 427 -14.02 12.21 -16.45
CA ALA A 427 -13.95 13.55 -16.99
C ALA A 427 -15.36 14.13 -17.18
N TYR A 428 -15.54 15.36 -16.74
CA TYR A 428 -16.70 16.19 -17.02
C TYR A 428 -16.25 17.39 -17.84
N VAL A 429 -17.12 17.86 -18.73
CA VAL A 429 -16.89 19.03 -19.57
C VAL A 429 -17.91 20.09 -19.21
N LEU A 430 -17.44 21.27 -18.84
CA LEU A 430 -18.25 22.48 -18.75
C LEU A 430 -18.01 23.27 -20.04
N CYS A 431 -19.04 23.35 -20.89
CA CYS A 431 -18.95 24.05 -22.17
C CYS A 431 -19.75 25.35 -22.13
N ARG A 432 -19.08 26.47 -22.41
CA ARG A 432 -19.70 27.80 -22.60
C ARG A 432 -19.61 28.30 -24.04
N ASP A 433 -19.01 27.53 -24.94
CA ASP A 433 -18.87 27.88 -26.35
C ASP A 433 -19.76 27.01 -27.24
N ASP A 434 -20.90 27.56 -27.64
CA ASP A 434 -21.88 26.90 -28.52
C ASP A 434 -21.31 26.52 -29.90
N SER A 435 -20.16 27.06 -30.31
CA SER A 435 -19.47 26.66 -31.55
C SER A 435 -18.78 25.31 -31.43
N VAL A 436 -18.45 24.86 -30.21
CA VAL A 436 -17.84 23.56 -29.93
C VAL A 436 -18.92 22.53 -29.60
N LEU A 437 -19.77 22.86 -28.64
CA LEU A 437 -20.82 22.00 -28.10
C LEU A 437 -21.89 22.91 -27.48
N PRO A 438 -23.20 22.57 -27.55
CA PRO A 438 -24.21 23.36 -26.88
C PRO A 438 -23.83 23.64 -25.42
N ALA A 439 -24.07 24.86 -24.94
CA ALA A 439 -23.68 25.22 -23.59
C ALA A 439 -24.32 24.27 -22.57
N GLY A 440 -23.49 23.74 -21.66
CA GLY A 440 -23.96 22.89 -20.58
C GLY A 440 -22.87 22.11 -19.87
N VAL A 441 -23.34 21.22 -19.00
CA VAL A 441 -22.52 20.29 -18.22
C VAL A 441 -22.63 18.90 -18.83
N TYR A 442 -21.51 18.25 -19.05
CA TYR A 442 -21.43 16.94 -19.70
C TYR A 442 -20.55 15.98 -18.91
N ALA A 443 -20.99 14.74 -18.75
CA ALA A 443 -20.13 13.64 -18.27
C ALA A 443 -19.62 12.82 -19.46
N TYR A 444 -18.33 12.52 -19.48
CA TYR A 444 -17.75 11.66 -20.50
C TYR A 444 -18.02 10.18 -20.20
N VAL A 445 -18.66 9.49 -21.15
CA VAL A 445 -18.96 8.06 -21.08
C VAL A 445 -17.84 7.30 -21.81
N GLU A 446 -16.78 6.98 -21.07
CA GLU A 446 -15.52 6.42 -21.61
C GLU A 446 -15.70 5.18 -22.48
N ARG A 447 -16.63 4.29 -22.09
CA ARG A 447 -16.87 3.00 -22.74
C ARG A 447 -17.36 3.18 -24.16
N ASP A 448 -18.28 4.11 -24.35
CA ASP A 448 -19.00 4.31 -25.61
C ASP A 448 -18.45 5.53 -26.38
N HIS A 449 -17.52 6.28 -25.78
CA HIS A 449 -16.95 7.50 -26.32
C HIS A 449 -18.01 8.54 -26.73
N VAL A 450 -18.88 8.88 -25.77
CA VAL A 450 -19.95 9.88 -25.95
C VAL A 450 -20.01 10.83 -24.75
N LEU A 451 -20.67 11.97 -24.90
CA LEU A 451 -20.97 12.89 -23.80
C LEU A 451 -22.42 12.73 -23.32
N ALA A 452 -22.63 12.61 -22.02
CA ALA A 452 -23.94 12.61 -21.39
C ALA A 452 -24.27 14.00 -20.85
N ARG A 453 -25.30 14.65 -21.37
CA ARG A 453 -25.73 15.97 -20.88
C ARG A 453 -26.39 15.85 -19.51
N LEU A 454 -25.89 16.62 -18.54
CA LEU A 454 -26.39 16.66 -17.18
C LEU A 454 -27.37 17.83 -17.00
N PRO A 455 -28.30 17.74 -16.03
CA PRO A 455 -29.27 18.79 -15.77
C PRO A 455 -28.70 19.98 -14.98
N GLY A 456 -27.45 19.90 -14.51
CA GLY A 456 -26.83 20.94 -13.72
C GLY A 456 -26.51 22.19 -14.53
N GLU A 457 -26.52 23.33 -13.86
CA GLU A 457 -26.15 24.62 -14.44
C GLU A 457 -24.63 24.79 -14.40
N ILE A 458 -24.08 25.45 -15.42
CA ILE A 458 -22.65 25.75 -15.48
C ILE A 458 -22.35 26.82 -14.41
N PRO A 459 -21.35 26.61 -13.54
CA PRO A 459 -20.90 27.64 -12.62
C PRO A 459 -20.42 28.91 -13.34
N PRO A 460 -20.48 30.09 -12.70
CA PRO A 460 -19.93 31.33 -13.26
C PRO A 460 -18.45 31.16 -13.64
N GLY A 461 -18.06 31.68 -14.81
CA GLY A 461 -16.69 31.61 -15.31
C GLY A 461 -16.59 32.12 -16.76
N GLU A 462 -15.39 32.51 -17.17
CA GLU A 462 -15.12 33.04 -18.53
C GLU A 462 -14.49 32.00 -19.46
N ASP A 463 -14.00 30.90 -18.91
CA ASP A 463 -13.31 29.86 -19.67
C ASP A 463 -14.30 29.08 -20.56
N GLN A 464 -13.97 28.95 -21.84
CA GLN A 464 -14.86 28.37 -22.86
C GLN A 464 -15.12 26.88 -22.62
N ILE A 465 -14.06 26.11 -22.35
CA ILE A 465 -14.11 24.66 -22.14
C ILE A 465 -13.30 24.31 -20.89
N GLU A 466 -13.98 23.92 -19.83
CA GLU A 466 -13.34 23.39 -18.62
C GLU A 466 -13.50 21.86 -18.55
N LEU A 467 -12.40 21.19 -18.25
CA LEU A 467 -12.32 19.77 -17.93
C LEU A 467 -12.27 19.63 -16.41
N VAL A 468 -13.29 19.00 -15.82
CA VAL A 468 -13.37 18.73 -14.38
C VAL A 468 -13.24 17.23 -14.14
N ILE A 469 -12.24 16.82 -13.38
CA ILE A 469 -11.92 15.42 -13.15
C ILE A 469 -12.42 15.02 -11.77
N VAL A 470 -13.36 14.08 -11.75
CA VAL A 470 -14.01 13.62 -10.53
C VAL A 470 -13.58 12.20 -10.23
N GLY A 471 -13.24 11.94 -8.98
CA GLY A 471 -12.90 10.61 -8.49
C GLY A 471 -14.11 9.68 -8.35
N ASP A 472 -13.88 8.38 -8.42
CA ASP A 472 -14.81 7.34 -7.98
C ASP A 472 -14.18 6.61 -6.79
N LEU A 473 -14.33 7.21 -5.60
CA LEU A 473 -13.76 6.67 -4.36
C LEU A 473 -14.39 5.31 -4.02
N ALA A 474 -15.71 5.17 -4.22
CA ALA A 474 -16.41 3.91 -3.96
C ALA A 474 -15.82 2.75 -4.77
N LYS A 475 -15.39 3.00 -6.01
CA LYS A 475 -14.69 2.01 -6.83
C LYS A 475 -13.25 1.78 -6.39
N VAL A 476 -12.41 2.80 -6.29
CA VAL A 476 -10.98 2.59 -6.00
C VAL A 476 -10.76 2.03 -4.59
N MET A 477 -11.55 2.47 -3.61
CA MET A 477 -11.40 2.04 -2.21
C MET A 477 -11.80 0.57 -2.00
N ARG A 478 -12.64 -0.03 -2.87
CA ARG A 478 -12.91 -1.49 -2.84
C ARG A 478 -11.64 -2.32 -3.00
N LYS A 479 -10.64 -1.80 -3.71
CA LYS A 479 -9.35 -2.46 -3.95
C LYS A 479 -8.23 -1.93 -3.07
N TYR A 480 -8.16 -0.61 -2.90
CA TYR A 480 -7.01 0.06 -2.27
C TYR A 480 -7.30 0.67 -0.90
N GLY A 481 -8.52 0.55 -0.37
CA GLY A 481 -8.89 1.19 0.89
C GLY A 481 -8.64 2.70 0.86
N THR A 482 -8.15 3.27 1.96
CA THR A 482 -7.88 4.70 2.12
C THR A 482 -6.79 5.25 1.19
N PHE A 483 -5.87 4.41 0.71
CA PHE A 483 -4.88 4.78 -0.32
C PHE A 483 -5.55 5.13 -1.67
N GLY A 484 -6.82 4.75 -1.85
CA GLY A 484 -7.58 5.05 -3.05
C GLY A 484 -7.65 6.53 -3.41
N LEU A 485 -7.79 7.44 -2.43
CA LEU A 485 -7.86 8.89 -2.71
C LEU A 485 -6.56 9.41 -3.35
N ARG A 486 -5.39 9.08 -2.79
CA ARG A 486 -4.09 9.43 -3.37
C ARG A 486 -3.93 8.85 -4.76
N LEU A 487 -4.34 7.60 -4.98
CA LEU A 487 -4.31 6.99 -6.31
C LEU A 487 -5.20 7.73 -7.30
N THR A 488 -6.38 8.17 -6.91
CA THR A 488 -7.29 8.96 -7.75
C THR A 488 -6.68 10.31 -8.13
N MET A 489 -6.03 11.01 -7.21
CA MET A 489 -5.32 12.26 -7.50
C MET A 489 -4.16 12.03 -8.48
N LEU A 490 -3.40 10.94 -8.30
CA LEU A 490 -2.32 10.56 -9.22
C LEU A 490 -2.83 10.16 -10.60
N ASP A 491 -3.95 9.43 -10.68
CA ASP A 491 -4.63 9.06 -11.94
C ASP A 491 -5.00 10.33 -12.71
N ALA A 492 -5.71 11.27 -12.05
CA ALA A 492 -6.07 12.57 -12.64
C ALA A 492 -4.83 13.37 -13.11
N GLY A 493 -3.73 13.32 -12.37
CA GLY A 493 -2.46 13.95 -12.78
C GLY A 493 -1.88 13.34 -14.06
N CYS A 494 -1.91 12.01 -14.20
CA CYS A 494 -1.52 11.32 -15.43
C CYS A 494 -2.45 11.69 -16.59
N GLU A 495 -3.75 11.69 -16.38
CA GLU A 495 -4.74 12.04 -17.40
C GLU A 495 -4.57 13.48 -17.89
N LEU A 496 -4.40 14.44 -16.98
CA LEU A 496 -4.14 15.84 -17.35
C LEU A 496 -2.80 16.03 -18.06
N THR A 497 -1.80 15.22 -17.73
CA THR A 497 -0.52 15.22 -18.48
C THR A 497 -0.74 14.73 -19.91
N SER A 498 -1.47 13.62 -20.09
CA SER A 498 -1.83 13.14 -21.42
C SER A 498 -2.71 14.13 -22.19
N ALA A 499 -3.64 14.82 -21.50
CA ALA A 499 -4.46 15.86 -22.11
C ALA A 499 -3.61 17.04 -22.61
N ARG A 500 -2.57 17.43 -21.86
CA ARG A 500 -1.60 18.45 -22.30
C ARG A 500 -0.81 17.99 -23.51
N ASP A 501 -0.27 16.77 -23.50
CA ASP A 501 0.53 16.25 -24.62
C ASP A 501 -0.31 16.18 -25.91
N VAL A 502 -1.57 15.76 -25.79
CA VAL A 502 -2.53 15.73 -26.91
C VAL A 502 -2.86 17.16 -27.37
N ALA A 503 -3.15 18.07 -26.45
CA ALA A 503 -3.43 19.46 -26.80
C ALA A 503 -2.25 20.13 -27.49
N GLU A 504 -1.02 19.93 -27.01
CA GLU A 504 0.20 20.48 -27.62
C GLU A 504 0.38 19.96 -29.05
N ALA A 505 0.16 18.66 -29.28
CA ALA A 505 0.18 18.07 -30.62
C ALA A 505 -0.88 18.69 -31.57
N LEU A 506 -1.98 19.20 -31.01
CA LEU A 506 -3.07 19.88 -31.73
C LEU A 506 -2.92 21.40 -31.84
N GLY A 507 -1.80 21.96 -31.34
CA GLY A 507 -1.59 23.41 -31.28
C GLY A 507 -2.50 24.14 -30.29
N LEU A 508 -2.93 23.44 -29.23
CA LEU A 508 -3.78 23.92 -28.14
C LEU A 508 -3.04 23.85 -26.80
N PHE A 509 -3.68 24.35 -25.75
CA PHE A 509 -3.16 24.31 -24.38
C PHE A 509 -4.18 23.69 -23.42
N VAL A 510 -3.66 22.93 -22.45
CA VAL A 510 -4.42 22.51 -21.26
C VAL A 510 -3.81 23.18 -20.04
N ARG A 511 -4.49 24.21 -19.54
CA ARG A 511 -4.07 25.00 -18.39
C ARG A 511 -4.72 24.49 -17.11
N PRO A 512 -3.97 24.07 -16.08
CA PRO A 512 -4.55 23.70 -14.80
C PRO A 512 -5.26 24.88 -14.14
N VAL A 513 -6.38 24.58 -13.50
CA VAL A 513 -7.03 25.49 -12.57
C VAL A 513 -6.40 25.25 -11.20
N ALA A 514 -5.92 26.31 -10.55
CA ALA A 514 -5.24 26.21 -9.26
C ALA A 514 -6.18 26.30 -8.05
N ASP A 515 -7.39 26.83 -8.27
CA ASP A 515 -8.39 27.04 -7.22
C ASP A 515 -9.80 26.96 -7.81
N TRP A 516 -10.74 26.36 -7.09
CA TRP A 516 -12.12 26.18 -7.50
C TRP A 516 -13.04 25.98 -6.29
N ASP A 517 -14.34 26.23 -6.46
CA ASP A 517 -15.34 25.93 -5.43
C ASP A 517 -15.87 24.49 -5.60
N ASP A 518 -15.44 23.59 -4.70
CA ASP A 518 -15.87 22.19 -4.67
C ASP A 518 -17.40 22.03 -4.55
N GLY A 519 -18.06 22.95 -3.85
CA GLY A 519 -19.51 22.91 -3.64
C GLY A 519 -20.28 23.25 -4.91
N ASP A 520 -19.83 24.26 -5.64
CA ASP A 520 -20.44 24.66 -6.92
C ASP A 520 -20.22 23.63 -8.00
N LEU A 521 -19.00 23.10 -8.13
CA LEU A 521 -18.73 22.00 -9.06
C LEU A 521 -19.55 20.75 -8.68
N ALA A 522 -19.55 20.32 -7.42
CA ALA A 522 -20.33 19.15 -7.01
C ALA A 522 -21.84 19.30 -7.32
N ARG A 523 -22.39 20.51 -7.15
CA ARG A 523 -23.79 20.80 -7.47
C ARG A 523 -24.05 20.77 -8.98
N ALA A 524 -23.17 21.36 -9.79
CA ALA A 524 -23.27 21.35 -11.25
C ALA A 524 -23.15 19.93 -11.82
N LEU A 525 -22.25 19.12 -11.27
CA LEU A 525 -21.98 17.76 -11.75
C LEU A 525 -22.96 16.71 -11.18
N GLY A 526 -23.68 17.05 -10.11
CA GLY A 526 -24.54 16.11 -9.38
C GLY A 526 -23.75 15.03 -8.63
N THR A 527 -22.57 15.39 -8.11
CA THR A 527 -21.63 14.48 -7.45
C THR A 527 -21.55 14.74 -5.95
N SER A 528 -21.04 13.76 -5.20
CA SER A 528 -20.86 13.87 -3.74
C SER A 528 -19.39 14.08 -3.38
N ARG A 529 -19.05 15.16 -2.66
CA ARG A 529 -17.66 15.43 -2.22
C ARG A 529 -17.01 14.29 -1.41
N ASN A 530 -17.82 13.49 -0.72
CA ASN A 530 -17.31 12.41 0.14
C ASN A 530 -17.00 11.11 -0.62
N THR A 531 -17.58 10.91 -1.80
CA THR A 531 -17.48 9.66 -2.58
C THR A 531 -16.98 9.89 -3.99
N GLU A 532 -17.13 11.12 -4.48
CA GLU A 532 -16.88 11.59 -5.83
C GLU A 532 -16.30 13.02 -5.78
N PRO A 533 -15.15 13.22 -5.12
CA PRO A 533 -14.52 14.53 -5.03
C PRO A 533 -14.01 14.98 -6.39
N VAL A 534 -14.03 16.30 -6.63
CA VAL A 534 -13.23 16.92 -7.69
C VAL A 534 -11.77 16.79 -7.27
N VAL A 535 -10.94 16.16 -8.11
CA VAL A 535 -9.53 15.92 -7.82
C VAL A 535 -8.60 16.73 -8.71
N ALA A 536 -9.11 17.24 -9.82
CA ALA A 536 -8.42 18.20 -10.66
C ALA A 536 -9.40 18.97 -11.55
N ALA A 537 -9.00 20.17 -11.97
CA ALA A 537 -9.68 20.93 -12.99
C ALA A 537 -8.65 21.57 -13.94
N ALA A 538 -9.02 21.69 -15.21
CA ALA A 538 -8.18 22.31 -16.24
C ALA A 538 -9.04 22.97 -17.32
N VAL A 539 -8.45 23.87 -18.07
CA VAL A 539 -9.09 24.58 -19.19
C VAL A 539 -8.42 24.13 -20.48
N LEU A 540 -9.22 23.73 -21.46
CA LEU A 540 -8.77 23.47 -22.82
C LEU A 540 -8.97 24.75 -23.62
N GLU A 541 -7.87 25.36 -24.08
CA GLU A 541 -7.92 26.64 -24.78
C GLU A 541 -6.98 26.69 -25.98
N ALA A 542 -7.31 27.57 -26.92
CA ALA A 542 -6.41 27.95 -27.99
C ALA A 542 -5.27 28.85 -27.46
N PRO A 543 -4.16 28.99 -28.20
CA PRO A 543 -3.12 29.97 -27.90
C PRO A 543 -3.72 31.37 -27.76
N ARG A 544 -3.47 32.04 -26.62
CA ARG A 544 -3.77 33.47 -26.48
C ARG A 544 -2.61 34.28 -27.08
N GLU A 545 -2.91 35.40 -27.73
CA GLU A 545 -1.89 36.40 -28.06
C GLU A 545 -1.19 36.82 -26.76
N ILE A 546 0.15 36.81 -26.76
CA ILE A 546 0.99 37.29 -25.63
C ILE A 546 1.07 38.82 -25.69
#